data_AF-A0A1N6RZB1-F1
#
_entry.id   AF-A0A1N6RZB1-F1
#
_cell.length_a   1.000
_cell.length_b   1.000
_cell.length_c   1.000
_cell.angle_alpha   90.00
_cell.angle_beta   90.00
_cell.angle_gamma   90.00
#
_symmetry.space_group_name_H-M   'P 1'
#
loop_
_entity.id
_entity.type
_entity.pdbx_description
1 polymer ?
#
loop_
_entity_poly.entity_id
_entity_poly.type
_entity_poly.pdbx_seq_one_letter_code
_entity_poly.pdbx_strand_id
1 'polypeptide(L)'
;MPDQRPAHDVLPLGAAPRPTTAPELLARLRPAVLDALGPEVEGAAAVRLDADLEGADVSRLDVDLTGVRVRVGADRPASSSGRSTSPTVDVEHVRSREDAVVRRLRVDAHPLLVDDVPVDVTAEIEGLRFRWVEGADGSLAVEGVEPDDAAPLGGHVRVSAPREAVLATARRIVATELQNIGLTLASLDVDLVATGPRTMSLQAFARVRKGLLSASVRATGTAEVDARMVLTVRDLELSSRNPVVAALLVVARGELAKVEGRHVDLAADLPPGVRVADVRVEAGEHLAVTARLA
;
A
#
# COMPACT_ATOMS: atom_id res chain seq x y z
N MET A 1 -4.40 -39.21 -3.05
CA MET A 1 -5.71 -38.80 -2.52
C MET A 1 -5.84 -37.32 -2.79
N PRO A 2 -6.91 -36.83 -3.42
CA PRO A 2 -7.11 -35.38 -3.58
C PRO A 2 -7.16 -34.74 -2.18
N ASP A 3 -6.51 -33.59 -2.01
CA ASP A 3 -6.58 -32.83 -0.77
C ASP A 3 -7.98 -32.19 -0.68
N GLN A 4 -8.79 -32.70 0.24
CA GLN A 4 -10.19 -32.30 0.45
C GLN A 4 -10.38 -31.52 1.76
N ARG A 5 -9.29 -31.07 2.38
CA ARG A 5 -9.39 -30.21 3.57
C ARG A 5 -10.03 -28.87 3.18
N PRO A 6 -10.79 -28.23 4.09
CA PRO A 6 -11.31 -26.89 3.89
C PRO A 6 -10.23 -25.92 3.40
N ALA A 7 -10.63 -24.99 2.54
CA ALA A 7 -9.77 -23.90 2.09
C ALA A 7 -10.27 -22.61 2.74
N HIS A 8 -9.36 -21.90 3.41
CA HIS A 8 -9.66 -20.64 4.08
C HIS A 8 -9.00 -19.48 3.33
N ASP A 9 -9.59 -18.30 3.45
CA ASP A 9 -9.08 -17.07 2.87
C ASP A 9 -8.83 -17.16 1.34
N VAL A 10 -9.70 -17.85 0.59
CA VAL A 10 -9.54 -18.04 -0.87
C VAL A 10 -10.23 -16.95 -1.68
N LEU A 11 -9.63 -16.58 -2.82
CA LEU A 11 -10.18 -15.60 -3.75
C LEU A 11 -11.26 -16.25 -4.63
N PRO A 12 -12.55 -15.86 -4.52
CA PRO A 12 -13.61 -16.44 -5.34
C PRO A 12 -13.49 -16.00 -6.80
N LEU A 13 -13.55 -16.97 -7.72
CA LEU A 13 -13.56 -16.75 -9.17
C LEU A 13 -14.87 -17.20 -9.83
N GLY A 14 -15.91 -17.48 -9.03
CA GLY A 14 -17.24 -17.84 -9.50
C GLY A 14 -17.46 -19.35 -9.54
N ALA A 15 -18.02 -19.85 -10.65
CA ALA A 15 -18.40 -21.27 -10.79
C ALA A 15 -17.36 -22.09 -11.56
N ALA A 16 -17.20 -23.35 -11.16
CA ALA A 16 -16.48 -24.37 -11.92
C ALA A 16 -17.20 -24.65 -13.27
N PRO A 17 -16.49 -25.16 -14.31
CA PRO A 17 -15.09 -25.60 -14.29
C PRO A 17 -14.09 -24.44 -14.31
N ARG A 18 -12.83 -24.74 -14.01
CA ARG A 18 -11.71 -23.79 -14.19
C ARG A 18 -11.66 -23.21 -15.61
N PRO A 19 -11.23 -21.94 -15.78
CA PRO A 19 -10.95 -21.38 -17.08
C PRO A 19 -9.92 -22.21 -17.84
N THR A 20 -10.18 -22.45 -19.12
CA THR A 20 -9.20 -23.10 -20.01
C THR A 20 -8.67 -22.15 -21.08
N THR A 21 -9.20 -20.93 -21.11
CA THR A 21 -8.80 -19.86 -22.03
C THR A 21 -8.56 -18.56 -21.29
N ALA A 22 -7.63 -17.74 -21.80
CA ALA A 22 -7.32 -16.44 -21.19
C ALA A 22 -8.55 -15.52 -21.05
N PRO A 23 -9.45 -15.40 -22.06
CA PRO A 23 -10.65 -14.57 -21.91
C PRO A 23 -11.56 -14.99 -20.74
N GLU A 24 -11.71 -16.29 -20.50
CA GLU A 24 -12.50 -16.81 -19.36
C GLU A 24 -11.86 -16.45 -18.02
N LEU A 25 -10.53 -16.58 -17.91
CA LEU A 25 -9.79 -16.20 -16.71
C LEU A 25 -9.96 -14.71 -16.42
N LEU A 26 -9.72 -13.87 -17.43
CA LEU A 26 -9.79 -12.41 -17.30
C LEU A 26 -11.20 -11.93 -16.92
N ALA A 27 -12.25 -12.56 -17.48
CA ALA A 27 -13.64 -12.25 -17.12
C ALA A 27 -13.94 -12.54 -15.64
N ARG A 28 -13.32 -13.57 -15.05
CA ARG A 28 -13.50 -13.96 -13.64
C ARG A 28 -12.56 -13.20 -12.69
N LEU A 29 -11.39 -12.82 -13.16
CA LEU A 29 -10.40 -12.08 -12.38
C LEU A 29 -10.76 -10.59 -12.26
N ARG A 30 -11.41 -10.01 -13.28
CA ARG A 30 -11.77 -8.59 -13.28
C ARG A 30 -12.59 -8.15 -12.06
N PRO A 31 -13.69 -8.84 -11.68
CA PRO A 31 -14.42 -8.50 -10.46
C PRO A 31 -13.54 -8.54 -9.20
N ALA A 32 -12.70 -9.57 -9.06
CA ALA A 32 -11.76 -9.71 -7.95
C ALA A 32 -10.75 -8.54 -7.87
N VAL A 33 -10.20 -8.11 -9.00
CA VAL A 33 -9.29 -6.95 -9.07
C VAL A 33 -10.02 -5.67 -8.67
N LEU A 34 -11.24 -5.46 -9.17
CA LEU A 34 -12.02 -4.27 -8.84
C LEU A 34 -12.39 -4.21 -7.36
N ASP A 35 -12.70 -5.35 -6.76
CA ASP A 35 -13.03 -5.43 -5.33
C ASP A 35 -11.79 -5.22 -4.45
N ALA A 36 -10.61 -5.71 -4.87
CA ALA A 36 -9.34 -5.46 -4.20
C ALA A 36 -8.92 -3.97 -4.21
N LEU A 37 -9.35 -3.20 -5.22
CA LEU A 37 -9.13 -1.74 -5.27
C LEU A 37 -10.03 -0.98 -4.28
N GLY A 38 -11.06 -1.62 -3.74
CA GLY A 38 -11.94 -1.08 -2.70
C GLY A 38 -13.28 -0.53 -3.22
N PRO A 39 -14.15 -0.07 -2.31
CA PRO A 39 -15.52 0.32 -2.64
C PRO A 39 -15.63 1.69 -3.34
N GLU A 40 -14.63 2.56 -3.19
CA GLU A 40 -14.62 3.93 -3.74
C GLU A 40 -13.70 4.05 -4.96
N VAL A 41 -13.88 3.13 -5.92
CA VAL A 41 -13.10 3.10 -7.16
C VAL A 41 -13.84 3.83 -8.28
N GLU A 42 -13.22 4.86 -8.83
CA GLU A 42 -13.67 5.52 -10.06
C GLU A 42 -12.76 5.10 -11.23
N GLY A 43 -13.31 5.04 -12.44
CA GLY A 43 -12.52 4.68 -13.62
C GLY A 43 -12.23 3.18 -13.76
N ALA A 44 -13.01 2.30 -13.13
CA ALA A 44 -12.92 0.83 -13.29
C ALA A 44 -12.96 0.34 -14.75
N ALA A 45 -13.53 1.13 -15.65
CA ALA A 45 -13.53 0.85 -17.10
C ALA A 45 -12.13 0.97 -17.73
N ALA A 46 -11.22 1.74 -17.13
CA ALA A 46 -9.85 1.92 -17.59
C ALA A 46 -8.94 0.74 -17.23
N VAL A 47 -9.33 -0.09 -16.25
CA VAL A 47 -8.58 -1.30 -15.88
C VAL A 47 -8.48 -2.24 -17.07
N ARG A 48 -7.25 -2.59 -17.44
CA ARG A 48 -6.95 -3.58 -18.48
C ARG A 48 -6.24 -4.76 -17.86
N LEU A 49 -6.64 -5.95 -18.28
CA LEU A 49 -6.04 -7.20 -17.87
C LEU A 49 -5.70 -7.98 -19.13
N ASP A 50 -4.49 -8.52 -19.20
CA ASP A 50 -4.06 -9.45 -20.24
C ASP A 50 -3.42 -10.67 -19.58
N ALA A 51 -3.62 -11.85 -20.14
CA ALA A 51 -3.07 -13.07 -19.56
C ALA A 51 -2.79 -14.12 -20.63
N ASP A 52 -1.76 -14.92 -20.38
CA ASP A 52 -1.45 -16.11 -21.16
C ASP A 52 -1.53 -17.33 -20.24
N LEU A 53 -2.28 -18.35 -20.68
CA LEU A 53 -2.46 -19.62 -19.97
C LEU A 53 -1.62 -20.72 -20.60
N GLU A 54 -1.02 -21.55 -19.77
CA GLU A 54 -0.29 -22.75 -20.17
C GLU A 54 -0.73 -23.93 -19.30
N GLY A 55 -1.83 -24.58 -19.70
CA GLY A 55 -2.45 -25.62 -18.89
C GLY A 55 -3.09 -25.03 -17.63
N ALA A 56 -2.64 -25.46 -16.45
CA ALA A 56 -3.09 -24.93 -15.16
C ALA A 56 -2.36 -23.63 -14.77
N ASP A 57 -1.21 -23.37 -15.37
CA ASP A 57 -0.35 -22.24 -15.06
C ASP A 57 -0.77 -20.98 -15.83
N VAL A 58 -0.46 -19.82 -15.24
CA VAL A 58 -0.55 -18.52 -15.90
C VAL A 58 0.88 -18.11 -16.26
N SER A 59 1.24 -18.19 -17.54
CA SER A 59 2.60 -17.86 -17.97
C SER A 59 2.89 -16.36 -17.88
N ARG A 60 1.86 -15.53 -18.10
CA ARG A 60 1.92 -14.06 -17.96
C ARG A 60 0.59 -13.52 -17.49
N LEU A 61 0.62 -12.56 -16.57
CA LEU A 61 -0.54 -11.76 -16.16
C LEU A 61 -0.11 -10.29 -16.10
N ASP A 62 -0.69 -9.47 -16.96
CA ASP A 62 -0.46 -8.03 -17.00
C ASP A 62 -1.70 -7.30 -16.49
N VAL A 63 -1.52 -6.38 -15.54
CA VAL A 63 -2.57 -5.58 -14.89
C VAL A 63 -2.23 -4.11 -15.07
N ASP A 64 -3.02 -3.40 -15.87
CA ASP A 64 -2.90 -1.96 -16.07
C ASP A 64 -4.01 -1.24 -15.31
N LEU A 65 -3.61 -0.45 -14.31
CA LEU A 65 -4.48 0.37 -13.45
C LEU A 65 -4.40 1.86 -13.81
N THR A 66 -3.83 2.19 -14.96
CA THR A 66 -3.68 3.58 -15.42
C THR A 66 -5.04 4.27 -15.55
N GLY A 67 -5.16 5.45 -14.96
CA GLY A 67 -6.38 6.26 -14.99
C GLY A 67 -7.45 5.85 -13.99
N VAL A 68 -7.19 4.84 -13.16
CA VAL A 68 -8.03 4.49 -12.00
C VAL A 68 -7.89 5.55 -10.92
N ARG A 69 -8.97 5.83 -10.20
CA ARG A 69 -8.95 6.66 -8.99
C ARG A 69 -9.44 5.85 -7.81
N VAL A 70 -8.71 5.92 -6.71
CA VAL A 70 -9.01 5.27 -5.44
C VAL A 70 -9.04 6.34 -4.36
N ARG A 71 -10.03 6.28 -3.48
CA ARG A 71 -10.05 7.10 -2.26
C ARG A 71 -9.72 6.23 -1.06
N VAL A 72 -8.81 6.70 -0.22
CA VAL A 72 -8.49 6.05 1.04
C VAL A 72 -9.37 6.68 2.11
N GLY A 73 -10.49 6.02 2.43
CA GLY A 73 -11.43 6.51 3.44
C GLY A 73 -10.74 6.73 4.79
N ALA A 74 -10.84 7.95 5.32
CA ALA A 74 -10.26 8.37 6.62
C ALA A 74 -10.97 7.78 7.86
N ASP A 75 -11.98 6.92 7.68
CA ASP A 75 -12.86 6.42 8.75
C ASP A 75 -12.57 4.98 9.17
N ARG A 76 -11.37 4.46 8.92
CA ARG A 76 -10.95 3.18 9.49
C ARG A 76 -10.04 3.43 10.70
N PRO A 77 -10.48 3.16 11.93
CA PRO A 77 -9.59 3.24 13.08
C PRO A 77 -8.39 2.32 12.85
N ALA A 78 -7.19 2.81 13.17
CA ALA A 78 -5.89 2.12 13.08
C ALA A 78 -5.78 0.85 13.97
N SER A 79 -6.91 0.32 14.43
CA SER A 79 -7.09 -0.94 15.16
C SER A 79 -7.75 -1.99 14.27
N SER A 80 -7.28 -2.12 13.03
CA SER A 80 -7.46 -3.34 12.23
C SER A 80 -6.15 -3.76 11.58
N SER A 81 -5.07 -3.81 12.37
CA SER A 81 -3.97 -4.72 12.10
C SER A 81 -4.54 -6.14 12.09
N GLY A 82 -4.58 -6.77 10.92
CA GLY A 82 -4.82 -8.21 10.79
C GLY A 82 -5.98 -8.68 9.91
N ARG A 83 -6.67 -7.82 9.14
CA ARG A 83 -7.56 -8.32 8.07
C ARG A 83 -7.39 -7.50 6.81
N SER A 84 -6.60 -8.06 5.88
CA SER A 84 -6.76 -7.81 4.45
C SER A 84 -8.25 -7.72 4.15
N THR A 85 -8.72 -6.61 3.59
CA THR A 85 -10.08 -6.51 3.02
C THR A 85 -10.21 -7.31 1.73
N SER A 86 -9.30 -8.26 1.49
CA SER A 86 -9.44 -9.18 0.38
C SER A 86 -10.79 -9.89 0.52
N PRO A 87 -11.59 -9.93 -0.54
CA PRO A 87 -12.93 -10.52 -0.56
C PRO A 87 -12.83 -12.04 -0.57
N THR A 88 -12.17 -12.56 0.44
CA THR A 88 -11.85 -13.96 0.57
C THR A 88 -13.03 -14.67 1.22
N VAL A 89 -13.19 -15.94 0.83
CA VAL A 89 -14.27 -16.80 1.32
C VAL A 89 -13.68 -18.10 1.84
N ASP A 90 -14.45 -18.79 2.67
CA ASP A 90 -14.14 -20.15 3.10
C ASP A 90 -14.85 -21.16 2.19
N VAL A 91 -14.13 -22.19 1.77
CA VAL A 91 -14.67 -23.34 1.03
C VAL A 91 -14.57 -24.57 1.93
N GLU A 92 -15.68 -24.89 2.61
CA GLU A 92 -15.76 -25.98 3.58
C GLU A 92 -15.58 -27.36 2.93
N HIS A 93 -16.17 -27.57 1.75
CA HIS A 93 -16.18 -28.86 1.08
C HIS A 93 -15.40 -28.78 -0.23
N VAL A 94 -14.09 -29.04 -0.17
CA VAL A 94 -13.23 -29.06 -1.37
C VAL A 94 -13.40 -30.37 -2.13
N ARG A 95 -13.73 -30.28 -3.41
CA ARG A 95 -13.81 -31.43 -4.32
C ARG A 95 -12.44 -31.76 -4.90
N SER A 96 -11.72 -30.75 -5.39
CA SER A 96 -10.38 -30.89 -5.94
C SER A 96 -9.54 -29.64 -5.71
N ARG A 97 -8.24 -29.86 -5.56
CA ARG A 97 -7.21 -28.84 -5.41
C ARG A 97 -6.06 -29.15 -6.37
N GLU A 98 -5.63 -28.17 -7.14
CA GLU A 98 -4.56 -28.33 -8.13
C GLU A 98 -3.57 -27.16 -8.02
N ASP A 99 -2.29 -27.47 -7.85
CA ASP A 99 -1.23 -26.46 -7.77
C ASP A 99 -1.00 -25.82 -9.15
N ALA A 100 -0.71 -24.52 -9.14
CA ALA A 100 -0.39 -23.73 -10.32
C ALA A 100 0.55 -22.58 -9.96
N VAL A 101 1.15 -21.97 -10.98
CA VAL A 101 2.00 -20.78 -10.81
C VAL A 101 1.63 -19.68 -11.79
N VAL A 102 1.64 -18.44 -11.30
CA VAL A 102 1.76 -17.25 -12.15
C VAL A 102 3.25 -17.01 -12.34
N ARG A 103 3.79 -17.37 -13.52
CA ARG A 103 5.24 -17.28 -13.77
C ARG A 103 5.71 -15.84 -13.75
N ARG A 104 4.93 -14.91 -14.31
CA ARG A 104 5.19 -13.48 -14.31
C ARG A 104 3.90 -12.69 -14.14
N LEU A 105 3.85 -11.85 -13.11
CA LEU A 105 2.82 -10.85 -12.87
C LEU A 105 3.45 -9.46 -13.03
N ARG A 106 2.85 -8.64 -13.88
CA ARG A 106 3.22 -7.24 -14.06
C ARG A 106 2.04 -6.36 -13.70
N VAL A 107 2.28 -5.35 -12.86
CA VAL A 107 1.29 -4.33 -12.52
C VAL A 107 1.86 -2.98 -12.89
N ASP A 108 1.15 -2.24 -13.73
CA ASP A 108 1.50 -0.87 -14.11
C ASP A 108 0.35 0.07 -13.81
N ALA A 109 0.66 1.28 -13.36
CA ALA A 109 -0.30 2.37 -13.25
C ALA A 109 0.41 3.71 -13.46
N HIS A 110 0.03 4.46 -14.49
CA HIS A 110 0.72 5.70 -14.88
C HIS A 110 -0.24 6.80 -15.40
N PRO A 111 -0.91 7.58 -14.53
CA PRO A 111 -0.93 7.45 -13.07
C PRO A 111 -2.15 6.69 -12.56
N LEU A 112 -2.03 6.12 -11.36
CA LEU A 112 -3.13 5.82 -10.44
C LEU A 112 -3.39 7.07 -9.59
N LEU A 113 -4.64 7.50 -9.41
CA LEU A 113 -4.94 8.63 -8.52
C LEU A 113 -5.37 8.12 -7.14
N VAL A 114 -4.61 8.47 -6.10
CA VAL A 114 -4.91 8.14 -4.70
C VAL A 114 -5.19 9.43 -3.94
N ASP A 115 -6.44 9.66 -3.52
CA ASP A 115 -6.86 10.92 -2.86
C ASP A 115 -6.41 12.20 -3.58
N ASP A 116 -6.55 12.20 -4.92
CA ASP A 116 -6.10 13.22 -5.88
C ASP A 116 -4.58 13.30 -6.12
N VAL A 117 -3.78 12.45 -5.50
CA VAL A 117 -2.33 12.36 -5.74
C VAL A 117 -2.07 11.40 -6.90
N PRO A 118 -1.44 11.84 -8.01
CA PRO A 118 -0.99 10.93 -9.05
C PRO A 118 0.19 10.09 -8.54
N VAL A 119 0.00 8.79 -8.54
CA VAL A 119 0.97 7.79 -8.11
C VAL A 119 1.28 6.88 -9.30
N ASP A 120 2.55 6.77 -9.64
CA ASP A 120 3.04 5.79 -10.58
C ASP A 120 3.40 4.51 -9.84
N VAL A 121 2.88 3.39 -10.29
CA VAL A 121 3.17 2.06 -9.72
C VAL A 121 3.70 1.16 -10.82
N THR A 122 4.85 0.54 -10.57
CA THR A 122 5.38 -0.55 -11.39
C THR A 122 5.74 -1.69 -10.47
N ALA A 123 5.15 -2.86 -10.69
CA ALA A 123 5.52 -4.08 -10.00
C ALA A 123 5.74 -5.21 -11.00
N GLU A 124 6.79 -5.98 -10.77
CA GLU A 124 7.02 -7.23 -11.49
C GLU A 124 7.34 -8.31 -10.46
N ILE A 125 6.50 -9.35 -10.44
CA ILE A 125 6.55 -10.45 -9.49
C ILE A 125 6.68 -11.75 -10.29
N GLU A 126 7.57 -12.63 -9.84
CA GLU A 126 7.87 -13.90 -10.51
C GLU A 126 7.58 -15.08 -9.59
N GLY A 127 7.00 -16.14 -10.15
CA GLY A 127 6.81 -17.41 -9.43
C GLY A 127 5.74 -17.37 -8.34
N LEU A 128 4.69 -16.56 -8.50
CA LEU A 128 3.58 -16.50 -7.55
C LEU A 128 2.80 -17.82 -7.60
N ARG A 129 2.95 -18.65 -6.56
CA ARG A 129 2.28 -19.95 -6.45
C ARG A 129 0.87 -19.80 -5.92
N PHE A 130 -0.04 -20.59 -6.46
CA PHE A 130 -1.41 -20.65 -6.00
C PHE A 130 -2.00 -22.04 -6.25
N ARG A 131 -3.21 -22.29 -5.74
CA ARG A 131 -3.97 -23.50 -6.03
C ARG A 131 -5.35 -23.16 -6.55
N TRP A 132 -5.76 -23.86 -7.60
CA TRP A 132 -7.16 -23.93 -7.99
C TRP A 132 -7.92 -24.74 -6.96
N VAL A 133 -9.00 -24.18 -6.42
CA VAL A 133 -9.89 -24.86 -5.46
C VAL A 133 -11.26 -24.97 -6.10
N GLU A 134 -11.72 -26.20 -6.38
CA GLU A 134 -13.09 -26.47 -6.79
C GLU A 134 -13.89 -27.01 -5.59
N GLY A 135 -14.96 -26.32 -5.22
CA GLY A 135 -15.88 -26.76 -4.18
C GLY A 135 -16.81 -27.88 -4.65
N ALA A 136 -17.29 -28.69 -3.72
CA ALA A 136 -18.31 -29.71 -3.97
C ALA A 136 -19.66 -29.12 -4.40
N ASP A 137 -19.89 -27.85 -4.07
CA ASP A 137 -21.02 -27.02 -4.50
C ASP A 137 -20.87 -26.45 -5.93
N GLY A 138 -19.74 -26.73 -6.60
CA GLY A 138 -19.43 -26.20 -7.92
C GLY A 138 -18.82 -24.80 -7.92
N SER A 139 -18.40 -24.28 -6.76
CA SER A 139 -17.61 -23.05 -6.66
C SER A 139 -16.19 -23.24 -7.19
N LEU A 140 -15.59 -22.15 -7.68
CA LEU A 140 -14.17 -22.07 -8.04
C LEU A 140 -13.53 -20.90 -7.29
N ALA A 141 -12.39 -21.15 -6.68
CA ALA A 141 -11.59 -20.16 -6.01
C ALA A 141 -10.08 -20.37 -6.25
N VAL A 142 -9.30 -19.36 -5.89
CA VAL A 142 -7.83 -19.40 -5.88
C VAL A 142 -7.33 -19.25 -4.46
N GLU A 143 -6.53 -20.22 -4.03
CA GLU A 143 -5.84 -20.22 -2.75
C GLU A 143 -4.38 -19.79 -2.98
N GLY A 144 -3.94 -18.69 -2.38
CA GLY A 144 -2.54 -18.29 -2.42
C GLY A 144 -1.66 -19.30 -1.68
N VAL A 145 -0.53 -19.68 -2.27
CA VAL A 145 0.47 -20.52 -1.58
C VAL A 145 1.58 -19.61 -1.10
N GLU A 146 1.74 -19.52 0.23
CA GLU A 146 2.77 -18.70 0.87
C GLU A 146 4.17 -19.07 0.31
N PRO A 147 5.00 -18.09 -0.04
CA PRO A 147 6.39 -18.34 -0.40
C PRO A 147 7.16 -18.98 0.76
N ASP A 148 8.11 -19.86 0.45
CA ASP A 148 8.96 -20.54 1.42
C ASP A 148 10.42 -20.52 0.95
N ASP A 149 11.35 -20.97 1.80
CA ASP A 149 12.78 -20.92 1.46
C ASP A 149 13.16 -21.83 0.27
N ALA A 150 12.31 -22.78 -0.12
CA ALA A 150 12.52 -23.65 -1.29
C ALA A 150 11.95 -23.05 -2.59
N ALA A 151 10.95 -22.18 -2.48
CA ALA A 151 10.33 -21.45 -3.58
C ALA A 151 10.05 -19.99 -3.16
N PRO A 152 11.10 -19.14 -3.09
CA PRO A 152 10.94 -17.75 -2.71
C PRO A 152 10.28 -16.93 -3.81
N LEU A 153 9.71 -15.78 -3.43
CA LEU A 153 9.03 -14.89 -4.36
C LEU A 153 10.01 -13.84 -4.90
N GLY A 154 10.31 -13.91 -6.19
CA GLY A 154 11.18 -12.94 -6.86
C GLY A 154 10.39 -11.73 -7.34
N GLY A 155 11.07 -10.58 -7.45
CA GLY A 155 10.48 -9.41 -8.09
C GLY A 155 10.98 -8.07 -7.59
N HIS A 156 10.33 -7.02 -8.08
CA HIS A 156 10.53 -5.65 -7.62
C HIS A 156 9.25 -4.83 -7.71
N VAL A 157 9.15 -3.83 -6.84
CA VAL A 157 8.04 -2.88 -6.80
C VAL A 157 8.62 -1.48 -6.72
N ARG A 158 8.11 -0.55 -7.52
CA ARG A 158 8.40 0.87 -7.45
C ARG A 158 7.09 1.64 -7.37
N VAL A 159 7.00 2.52 -6.39
CA VAL A 159 5.91 3.47 -6.21
C VAL A 159 6.51 4.86 -6.23
N SER A 160 5.98 5.76 -7.05
CA SER A 160 6.45 7.14 -7.11
C SER A 160 5.30 8.14 -7.20
N ALA A 161 5.48 9.32 -6.63
CA ALA A 161 4.50 10.40 -6.73
C ALA A 161 5.22 11.75 -6.85
N PRO A 162 4.66 12.73 -7.58
CA PRO A 162 5.19 14.09 -7.59
C PRO A 162 5.24 14.66 -6.18
N ARG A 163 6.41 15.15 -5.77
CA ARG A 163 6.62 15.69 -4.43
C ARG A 163 5.63 16.80 -4.10
N GLU A 164 5.38 17.69 -5.06
CA GLU A 164 4.43 18.80 -4.88
C GLU A 164 3.02 18.31 -4.56
N ALA A 165 2.54 17.28 -5.26
CA ALA A 165 1.21 16.71 -5.03
C ALA A 165 1.09 16.06 -3.64
N VAL A 166 2.11 15.29 -3.23
CA VAL A 166 2.17 14.70 -1.88
C VAL A 166 2.17 15.78 -0.81
N LEU A 167 2.98 16.83 -0.97
CA LEU A 167 3.06 17.93 -0.01
C LEU A 167 1.77 18.77 0.03
N ALA A 168 1.09 18.97 -1.10
CA ALA A 168 -0.20 19.63 -1.16
C ALA A 168 -1.28 18.84 -0.38
N THR A 169 -1.31 17.52 -0.54
CA THR A 169 -2.21 16.64 0.23
C THR A 169 -1.88 16.65 1.71
N ALA A 170 -0.61 16.54 2.09
CA ALA A 170 -0.18 16.66 3.48
C ALA A 170 -0.59 18.01 4.09
N ARG A 171 -0.44 19.11 3.35
CA ARG A 171 -0.87 20.45 3.78
C ARG A 171 -2.38 20.52 4.01
N ARG A 172 -3.20 19.90 3.15
CA ARG A 172 -4.66 19.82 3.30
C ARG A 172 -5.06 19.07 4.57
N ILE A 173 -4.40 17.95 4.85
CA ILE A 173 -4.61 17.16 6.08
C ILE A 173 -4.26 18.00 7.32
N VAL A 174 -3.06 18.58 7.37
CA VAL A 174 -2.61 19.40 8.50
C VAL A 174 -3.52 20.62 8.70
N ALA A 175 -3.97 21.27 7.62
CA ALA A 175 -4.88 22.40 7.71
C ALA A 175 -6.22 22.00 8.33
N THR A 176 -6.75 20.83 7.98
CA THR A 176 -8.01 20.29 8.51
C THR A 176 -7.88 19.99 10.01
N GLU A 177 -6.81 19.31 10.42
CA GLU A 177 -6.55 19.01 11.83
C GLU A 177 -6.37 20.28 12.68
N LEU A 178 -5.68 21.29 12.15
CA LEU A 178 -5.52 22.57 12.84
C LEU A 178 -6.86 23.32 12.99
N GLN A 179 -7.72 23.26 11.97
CA GLN A 179 -9.05 23.87 12.04
C GLN A 179 -9.92 23.22 13.10
N ASN A 180 -9.84 21.89 13.27
CA ASN A 180 -10.58 21.15 14.30
C ASN A 180 -10.23 21.63 15.73
N ILE A 181 -9.03 22.17 15.94
CA ILE A 181 -8.59 22.75 17.23
C ILE A 181 -8.64 24.29 17.27
N GLY A 182 -9.31 24.92 16.30
CA GLY A 182 -9.53 26.38 16.25
C GLY A 182 -8.32 27.20 15.79
N LEU A 183 -7.40 26.57 15.05
CA LEU A 183 -6.22 27.20 14.45
C LEU A 183 -6.33 27.19 12.91
N THR A 184 -5.66 28.13 12.25
CA THR A 184 -5.62 28.20 10.78
C THR A 184 -4.19 28.09 10.29
N LEU A 185 -3.94 27.17 9.36
CA LEU A 185 -2.66 27.07 8.66
C LEU A 185 -2.53 28.16 7.60
N ALA A 186 -1.65 29.13 7.81
CA ALA A 186 -1.39 30.20 6.84
C ALA A 186 -0.37 29.76 5.77
N SER A 187 0.69 29.06 6.17
CA SER A 187 1.67 28.47 5.25
C SER A 187 2.26 27.20 5.84
N LEU A 188 2.69 26.29 4.97
CA LEU A 188 3.46 25.10 5.31
C LEU A 188 4.45 24.85 4.19
N ASP A 189 5.73 24.95 4.51
CA ASP A 189 6.86 24.68 3.64
C ASP A 189 7.55 23.43 4.16
N VAL A 190 7.70 22.40 3.32
CA VAL A 190 8.29 21.12 3.71
C VAL A 190 9.47 20.79 2.80
N ASP A 191 10.61 20.58 3.43
CA ASP A 191 11.79 20.06 2.79
C ASP A 191 12.02 18.59 3.17
N LEU A 192 12.20 17.76 2.14
CA LEU A 192 12.44 16.32 2.23
C LEU A 192 13.69 16.02 1.41
N VAL A 193 14.69 15.47 2.08
CA VAL A 193 15.98 15.15 1.46
C VAL A 193 16.38 13.73 1.83
N ALA A 194 16.65 12.90 0.83
CA ALA A 194 17.22 11.58 1.07
C ALA A 194 18.68 11.75 1.51
N THR A 195 19.01 11.28 2.71
CA THR A 195 20.36 11.34 3.28
C THR A 195 21.12 10.02 3.15
N GLY A 196 20.43 8.96 2.73
CA GLY A 196 20.96 7.64 2.44
C GLY A 196 19.95 6.79 1.68
N PRO A 197 20.27 5.52 1.35
CA PRO A 197 19.37 4.66 0.59
C PRO A 197 18.07 4.36 1.32
N ARG A 198 18.04 4.42 2.66
CA ARG A 198 16.87 4.11 3.50
C ARG A 198 16.54 5.22 4.51
N THR A 199 17.09 6.41 4.31
CA THR A 199 17.02 7.49 5.29
C THR A 199 16.61 8.79 4.62
N MET A 200 15.64 9.48 5.22
CA MET A 200 15.15 10.78 4.80
C MET A 200 15.18 11.77 5.95
N SER A 201 15.69 12.96 5.68
CA SER A 201 15.58 14.13 6.55
C SER A 201 14.33 14.93 6.16
N LEU A 202 13.56 15.31 7.17
CA LEU A 202 12.41 16.20 7.07
C LEU A 202 12.72 17.51 7.79
N GLN A 203 12.44 18.63 7.13
CA GLN A 203 12.40 19.95 7.74
C GLN A 203 11.14 20.68 7.30
N ALA A 204 10.27 21.03 8.22
CA ALA A 204 9.05 21.77 7.93
C ALA A 204 9.00 23.11 8.65
N PHE A 205 8.42 24.11 7.99
CA PHE A 205 8.09 25.39 8.57
C PHE A 205 6.62 25.68 8.35
N ALA A 206 5.89 25.90 9.44
CA ALA A 206 4.49 26.25 9.40
C ALA A 206 4.28 27.65 9.96
N ARG A 207 3.35 28.40 9.37
CA ARG A 207 2.77 29.60 9.99
C ARG A 207 1.33 29.28 10.36
N VAL A 208 1.01 29.42 11.64
CA VAL A 208 -0.32 29.11 12.19
C VAL A 208 -0.93 30.38 12.77
N ARG A 209 -2.25 30.52 12.68
CA ARG A 209 -2.99 31.69 13.15
C ARG A 209 -4.14 31.32 14.08
N LYS A 210 -4.44 32.22 15.02
CA LYS A 210 -5.67 32.21 15.82
C LYS A 210 -6.21 33.65 15.87
N GLY A 211 -7.26 33.92 15.08
CA GLY A 211 -7.73 35.29 14.85
C GLY A 211 -6.63 36.17 14.24
N LEU A 212 -6.27 37.26 14.93
CA LEU A 212 -5.22 38.19 14.50
C LEU A 212 -3.81 37.74 14.90
N LEU A 213 -3.68 36.76 15.82
CA LEU A 213 -2.40 36.27 16.28
C LEU A 213 -1.83 35.27 15.27
N SER A 214 -0.54 35.41 14.96
CA SER A 214 0.20 34.48 14.10
C SER A 214 1.48 34.01 14.77
N ALA A 215 1.87 32.78 14.49
CA ALA A 215 3.11 32.21 14.99
C ALA A 215 3.76 31.30 13.96
N SER A 216 5.08 31.20 14.04
CA SER A 216 5.87 30.29 13.24
C SER A 216 6.28 29.08 14.07
N VAL A 217 6.14 27.91 13.47
CA VAL A 217 6.53 26.62 14.02
C VAL A 217 7.55 26.01 13.06
N ARG A 218 8.64 25.49 13.60
CA ARG A 218 9.63 24.70 12.87
C ARG A 218 9.55 23.27 13.39
N ALA A 219 9.51 22.32 12.47
CA ALA A 219 9.63 20.90 12.75
C ALA A 219 10.85 20.34 12.02
N THR A 220 11.61 19.47 12.67
CA THR A 220 12.64 18.65 12.02
C THR A 220 12.45 17.20 12.45
N GLY A 221 12.90 16.27 11.62
CA GLY A 221 12.87 14.85 11.93
C GLY A 221 13.63 14.02 10.92
N THR A 222 13.96 12.80 11.30
CA THR A 222 14.59 11.81 10.43
C THR A 222 13.69 10.57 10.36
N ALA A 223 13.40 10.11 9.16
CA ALA A 223 12.73 8.84 8.92
C ALA A 223 13.75 7.83 8.37
N GLU A 224 13.81 6.64 8.97
CA GLU A 224 14.73 5.58 8.59
C GLU A 224 14.00 4.25 8.48
N VAL A 225 14.26 3.47 7.42
CA VAL A 225 13.82 2.07 7.31
C VAL A 225 15.01 1.15 7.60
N ASP A 226 14.93 0.38 8.67
CA ASP A 226 16.02 -0.52 9.08
C ASP A 226 16.09 -1.80 8.21
N ALA A 227 17.05 -2.67 8.51
CA ALA A 227 17.22 -3.95 7.79
C ALA A 227 16.08 -4.96 8.03
N ARG A 228 15.28 -4.75 9.07
CA ARG A 228 14.11 -5.57 9.41
C ARG A 228 12.81 -4.96 8.89
N MET A 229 12.90 -3.99 7.97
CA MET A 229 11.74 -3.29 7.40
C MET A 229 10.96 -2.50 8.45
N VAL A 230 11.60 -2.06 9.53
CA VAL A 230 10.96 -1.20 10.52
C VAL A 230 11.21 0.25 10.17
N LEU A 231 10.14 0.99 9.84
CA LEU A 231 10.19 2.44 9.71
C LEU A 231 10.23 3.05 11.12
N THR A 232 11.28 3.81 11.39
CA THR A 232 11.47 4.55 12.63
C THR A 232 11.54 6.05 12.33
N VAL A 233 10.79 6.85 13.08
CA VAL A 233 10.92 8.31 13.07
C VAL A 233 11.69 8.73 14.31
N ARG A 234 12.76 9.50 14.12
CA ARG A 234 13.70 9.95 15.16
C ARG A 234 13.97 11.45 15.04
N ASP A 235 14.61 12.00 16.06
CA ASP A 235 15.09 13.38 16.12
C ASP A 235 13.97 14.39 15.86
N LEU A 236 12.79 14.11 16.42
CA LEU A 236 11.60 14.94 16.20
C LEU A 236 11.67 16.18 17.08
N GLU A 237 12.10 17.30 16.49
CA GLU A 237 12.15 18.56 17.19
C GLU A 237 11.04 19.49 16.70
N LEU A 238 10.30 20.08 17.64
CA LEU A 238 9.29 21.10 17.37
C LEU A 238 9.61 22.37 18.14
N SER A 239 9.87 23.47 17.43
CA SER A 239 10.24 24.75 18.03
C SER A 239 9.41 25.91 17.49
N SER A 240 9.22 26.94 18.33
CA SER A 240 8.60 28.20 17.93
C SER A 240 9.35 29.37 18.53
N ARG A 241 9.50 30.45 17.77
CA ARG A 241 10.07 31.72 18.26
C ARG A 241 9.06 32.56 19.05
N ASN A 242 7.77 32.18 19.06
CA ASN A 242 6.75 32.86 19.83
C ASN A 242 6.59 32.16 21.18
N PRO A 243 6.81 32.83 22.33
CA PRO A 243 6.79 32.18 23.65
C PRO A 243 5.41 31.61 24.03
N VAL A 244 4.31 32.22 23.56
CA VAL A 244 2.95 31.70 23.79
C VAL A 244 2.73 30.40 23.03
N VAL A 245 3.20 30.33 21.77
CA VAL A 245 3.10 29.10 20.99
C VAL A 245 4.08 28.06 21.49
N ALA A 246 5.29 28.43 21.90
CA ALA A 246 6.24 27.52 22.53
C ALA A 246 5.62 26.82 23.77
N ALA A 247 4.81 27.53 24.57
CA ALA A 247 4.08 26.93 25.70
C ALA A 247 3.01 25.92 25.23
N LEU A 248 2.23 26.23 24.18
CA LEU A 248 1.27 25.29 23.60
C LEU A 248 1.95 24.07 22.96
N LEU A 249 3.13 24.27 22.38
CA LEU A 249 3.93 23.20 21.79
C LEU A 249 4.46 22.22 22.84
N VAL A 250 4.52 22.56 24.13
CA VAL A 250 4.92 21.60 25.18
C VAL A 250 3.96 20.41 25.23
N VAL A 251 2.65 20.64 25.07
CA VAL A 251 1.66 19.57 25.01
C VAL A 251 1.81 18.78 23.71
N ALA A 252 2.00 19.47 22.58
CA ALA A 252 2.23 18.82 21.29
C ALA A 252 3.52 17.98 21.27
N ARG A 253 4.59 18.41 21.95
CA ARG A 253 5.83 17.64 22.12
C ARG A 253 5.59 16.32 22.87
N GLY A 254 4.68 16.30 23.84
CA GLY A 254 4.28 15.06 24.51
C GLY A 254 3.60 14.07 23.56
N GLU A 255 2.76 14.54 22.64
CA GLU A 255 2.17 13.71 21.59
C GLU A 255 3.18 13.32 20.51
N LEU A 256 4.10 14.23 20.14
CA LEU A 256 5.21 13.92 19.24
C LEU A 256 6.16 12.88 19.85
N ALA A 257 6.39 12.88 21.16
CA ALA A 257 7.18 11.86 21.84
C ALA A 257 6.51 10.47 21.78
N LYS A 258 5.20 10.38 21.53
CA LYS A 258 4.52 9.11 21.22
C LYS A 258 4.68 8.69 19.76
N VAL A 259 5.15 9.58 18.89
CA VAL A 259 5.50 9.32 17.48
C VAL A 259 7.00 9.06 17.36
N GLU A 260 7.81 9.72 18.17
CA GLU A 260 9.24 9.51 18.29
C GLU A 260 9.51 8.10 18.84
N GLY A 261 10.17 7.26 18.03
CA GLY A 261 10.33 5.84 18.34
C GLY A 261 9.11 4.95 18.07
N ARG A 262 8.07 5.46 17.36
CA ARG A 262 7.11 4.54 16.74
C ARG A 262 7.83 3.70 15.71
N HIS A 263 7.78 2.40 15.94
CA HIS A 263 8.20 1.38 15.00
C HIS A 263 6.96 1.00 14.20
N VAL A 264 6.93 1.40 12.93
CA VAL A 264 5.96 0.84 11.98
C VAL A 264 6.65 -0.35 11.34
N ASP A 265 6.21 -1.55 11.71
CA ASP A 265 6.71 -2.78 11.13
C ASP A 265 6.12 -2.92 9.72
N LEU A 266 6.89 -2.52 8.70
CA LEU A 266 6.45 -2.64 7.32
C LEU A 266 6.40 -4.12 6.87
N ALA A 267 7.08 -5.03 7.59
CA ALA A 267 6.99 -6.45 7.30
C ALA A 267 5.69 -7.07 7.82
N ALA A 268 5.08 -6.51 8.87
CA ALA A 268 3.78 -6.95 9.35
C ALA A 268 2.63 -6.70 8.35
N ASP A 269 2.81 -5.71 7.47
CA ASP A 269 1.87 -5.37 6.39
C ASP A 269 2.15 -6.15 5.09
N LEU A 270 3.23 -6.94 5.03
CA LEU A 270 3.50 -7.82 3.89
C LEU A 270 2.63 -9.09 3.97
N PRO A 271 2.23 -9.66 2.82
CA PRO A 271 1.62 -10.97 2.80
C PRO A 271 2.53 -12.02 3.46
N PRO A 272 1.98 -13.00 4.21
CA PRO A 272 2.76 -14.08 4.80
C PRO A 272 3.72 -14.75 3.80
N GLY A 273 4.95 -14.99 4.24
CA GLY A 273 6.01 -15.61 3.42
C GLY A 273 6.73 -14.67 2.45
N VAL A 274 6.21 -13.47 2.17
CA VAL A 274 6.88 -12.49 1.30
C VAL A 274 8.03 -11.83 2.06
N ARG A 275 9.23 -11.85 1.46
CA ARG A 275 10.44 -11.23 2.01
C ARG A 275 10.93 -10.11 1.10
N VAL A 276 11.43 -9.03 1.71
CA VAL A 276 12.03 -7.90 0.99
C VAL A 276 13.55 -7.95 1.19
N ALA A 277 14.29 -8.06 0.08
CA ALA A 277 15.75 -8.07 0.06
C ALA A 277 16.35 -6.67 0.25
N ASP A 278 15.77 -5.67 -0.41
CA ASP A 278 16.27 -4.29 -0.39
C ASP A 278 15.11 -3.29 -0.52
N VAL A 279 15.25 -2.15 0.17
CA VAL A 279 14.38 -0.99 0.02
C VAL A 279 15.24 0.22 -0.23
N ARG A 280 14.78 1.07 -1.15
CA ARG A 280 15.39 2.36 -1.47
C ARG A 280 14.36 3.46 -1.49
N VAL A 281 14.76 4.61 -0.98
CA VAL A 281 13.93 5.82 -0.96
C VAL A 281 14.64 6.94 -1.72
N GLU A 282 13.91 7.62 -2.58
CA GLU A 282 14.39 8.75 -3.38
C GLU A 282 13.54 9.98 -3.08
N ALA A 283 14.20 11.13 -2.89
CA ALA A 283 13.54 12.40 -2.64
C ALA A 283 14.11 13.47 -3.58
N GLY A 284 13.43 13.70 -4.69
CA GLY A 284 13.74 14.75 -5.67
C GLY A 284 12.48 15.53 -6.06
N GLU A 285 12.28 15.75 -7.35
CA GLU A 285 11.00 16.24 -7.89
C GLU A 285 9.87 15.23 -7.68
N HIS A 286 10.23 13.94 -7.63
CA HIS A 286 9.37 12.84 -7.24
C HIS A 286 9.86 12.26 -5.91
N LEU A 287 8.91 11.79 -5.11
CA LEU A 287 9.17 10.90 -3.98
C LEU A 287 8.95 9.48 -4.49
N ALA A 288 9.96 8.62 -4.36
CA ALA A 288 9.84 7.23 -4.80
C ALA A 288 10.33 6.24 -3.75
N VAL A 289 9.66 5.10 -3.66
CA VAL A 289 10.06 3.93 -2.88
C VAL A 289 10.21 2.76 -3.84
N THR A 290 11.36 2.10 -3.79
CA THR A 290 11.63 0.88 -4.56
C THR A 290 11.93 -0.26 -3.59
N ALA A 291 11.26 -1.39 -3.74
CA ALA A 291 11.47 -2.61 -2.99
C ALA A 291 11.86 -3.77 -3.92
N ARG A 292 12.80 -4.61 -3.50
CA ARG A 292 13.17 -5.85 -4.18
C ARG A 292 12.76 -7.03 -3.33
N LEU A 293 12.08 -8.01 -3.92
CA LEU A 293 11.64 -9.24 -3.24
C LEU A 293 12.75 -10.29 -3.24
N ALA A 294 12.71 -11.20 -2.26
CA ALA A 294 13.75 -12.18 -1.97
C ALA A 294 13.20 -13.61 -1.94
#